data_AF-A0A2H0YSK2-F1
#
_entry.id   AF-A0A2H0YSK2-F1
#
_cell.length_a   1.000
_cell.length_b   1.000
_cell.length_c   1.000
_cell.angle_alpha   90.00
_cell.angle_beta   90.00
_cell.angle_gamma   90.00
#
_symmetry.space_group_name_H-M   'P 1'
#
loop_
_entity.id
_entity.type
_entity.pdbx_description
1 polymer ?
#
loop_
_entity_poly.entity_id
_entity_poly.type
_entity_poly.pdbx_seq_one_letter_code
_entity_poly.pdbx_strand_id
1 'polypeptide(L)' 'MLAENQTQIAQEVYMPLSMKHVDEVCKWGKKGTSCRYLTFGGDFECAKTDPALKRVIDERSAADSMKAQGYNCEGVKS' A
#
# COMPACT_ATOMS: atom_id res chain seq x y z
N MET A 1 -20.46 25.86 30.62
CA MET A 1 -20.75 24.59 29.92
C MET A 1 -19.90 24.61 28.66
N LEU A 2 -18.80 23.85 28.68
CA LEU A 2 -17.78 23.84 27.61
C LEU A 2 -18.32 23.02 26.43
N ALA A 3 -18.20 23.60 25.23
CA ALA A 3 -18.65 23.01 23.98
C ALA A 3 -17.71 21.86 23.56
N GLU A 4 -18.27 20.66 23.37
CA GLU A 4 -17.53 19.51 22.84
C GLU A 4 -17.53 19.57 21.31
N ASN A 5 -16.45 20.11 20.78
CA ASN A 5 -16.13 20.12 19.35
C ASN A 5 -15.52 18.76 18.98
N GLN A 6 -16.35 17.80 18.55
CA GLN A 6 -15.91 16.50 18.06
C GLN A 6 -15.68 16.57 16.55
N THR A 7 -14.45 16.90 16.17
CA THR A 7 -13.96 16.79 14.79
C THR A 7 -13.93 15.32 14.39
N GLN A 8 -14.87 14.91 13.53
CA GLN A 8 -14.88 13.59 12.90
C GLN A 8 -13.66 13.48 11.98
N ILE A 9 -12.66 12.73 12.43
CA ILE A 9 -11.44 12.46 11.67
C ILE A 9 -11.79 11.45 10.59
N ALA A 10 -11.52 11.81 9.33
CA ALA A 10 -11.71 10.98 8.15
C ALA A 10 -11.04 9.61 8.33
N GLN A 11 -11.85 8.56 8.50
CA GLN A 11 -11.42 7.21 8.24
C GLN A 11 -11.36 7.04 6.72
N GLU A 12 -10.21 7.38 6.13
CA GLU A 12 -9.91 6.92 4.77
C GLU A 12 -9.93 5.40 4.79
N VAL A 13 -10.90 4.85 4.06
CA VAL A 13 -11.28 3.44 4.07
C VAL A 13 -10.08 2.59 3.69
N TYR A 14 -9.48 1.94 4.67
CA TYR A 14 -8.51 0.87 4.45
C TYR A 14 -9.24 -0.30 3.78
N MET A 15 -8.84 -0.63 2.55
CA MET A 15 -9.40 -1.77 1.80
C MET A 15 -8.28 -2.79 1.51
N PRO A 16 -8.36 -4.01 2.07
CA PRO A 16 -7.40 -5.05 1.78
C PRO A 16 -7.50 -5.48 0.31
N LEU A 17 -6.36 -5.83 -0.29
CA LEU A 17 -6.27 -6.36 -1.64
C LEU A 17 -6.70 -7.84 -1.65
N SER A 18 -7.55 -8.20 -2.62
CA SER A 18 -7.89 -9.60 -2.85
C SER A 18 -6.68 -10.38 -3.39
N MET A 19 -6.64 -11.69 -3.13
CA MET A 19 -5.60 -12.58 -3.68
C MET A 19 -5.52 -12.52 -5.21
N LYS A 20 -6.66 -12.40 -5.90
CA LYS A 20 -6.70 -12.24 -7.35
C LYS A 20 -5.93 -10.99 -7.80
N HIS A 21 -6.10 -9.87 -7.10
CA HIS A 21 -5.35 -8.64 -7.39
C HIS A 21 -3.85 -8.81 -7.08
N VAL A 22 -3.52 -9.49 -5.98
CA VAL A 22 -2.14 -9.79 -5.60
C VAL A 22 -1.40 -10.59 -6.69
N ASP A 23 -2.08 -11.60 -7.25
CA ASP A 23 -1.49 -12.48 -8.26
C ASP A 23 -1.47 -11.86 -9.66
N GLU A 24 -2.60 -11.32 -10.13
CA GLU A 24 -2.76 -10.85 -11.51
C GLU A 24 -2.14 -9.46 -11.72
N VAL A 25 -2.37 -8.57 -10.76
CA VAL A 25 -1.89 -7.19 -10.84
C VAL A 25 -0.52 -7.12 -10.18
N CYS A 26 -0.42 -7.46 -8.90
CA CYS A 26 0.83 -7.31 -8.18
C CYS A 26 1.89 -8.34 -8.48
N LYS A 27 1.58 -9.37 -9.29
CA LYS A 27 2.53 -10.37 -9.78
C LYS A 27 3.43 -10.87 -8.65
N TRP A 28 2.84 -11.25 -7.52
CA TRP A 28 3.59 -11.70 -6.34
C TRP A 28 4.62 -12.77 -6.74
N GLY A 29 5.85 -12.64 -6.22
CA GLY A 29 6.95 -13.56 -6.53
C GLY A 29 7.61 -13.39 -7.90
N LYS A 30 7.13 -12.49 -8.76
CA LYS A 30 7.70 -12.20 -10.10
C LYS A 30 8.72 -11.03 -10.10
N LYS A 31 9.58 -10.98 -9.08
CA LYS A 31 10.75 -10.08 -8.93
C LYS A 31 10.47 -8.64 -9.43
N GLY A 32 11.18 -8.17 -10.45
CA GLY A 32 11.09 -6.78 -10.94
C GLY A 32 9.71 -6.34 -11.43
N THR A 33 8.76 -7.27 -11.61
CA THR A 33 7.37 -6.94 -11.95
C THR A 33 6.43 -6.95 -10.75
N SER A 34 6.90 -7.42 -9.59
CA SER A 34 6.10 -7.45 -8.36
C SER A 34 5.91 -6.04 -7.80
N CYS A 35 4.70 -5.76 -7.29
CA CYS A 35 4.38 -4.51 -6.60
C CYS A 35 5.38 -4.20 -5.48
N ARG A 36 6.05 -3.05 -5.56
CA ARG A 36 7.01 -2.61 -4.53
C ARG A 36 6.34 -2.16 -3.24
N TYR A 37 5.09 -1.66 -3.33
CA TYR A 37 4.33 -1.22 -2.15
C TYR A 37 3.36 -2.26 -1.62
N LEU A 38 3.43 -3.51 -2.08
CA LEU A 38 2.60 -4.56 -1.52
C LEU A 38 3.15 -4.97 -0.15
N THR A 39 2.35 -4.77 0.89
CA THR A 39 2.66 -5.12 2.28
C THR A 39 1.70 -6.19 2.79
N PHE A 40 2.09 -6.88 3.86
CA PHE A 40 1.26 -7.87 4.54
C PHE A 40 1.41 -7.71 6.06
N GLY A 41 0.37 -7.23 6.73
CA GLY A 41 0.30 -7.06 8.19
C GLY A 41 -0.78 -7.93 8.87
N GLY A 42 -1.60 -8.59 8.06
CA GLY A 42 -2.74 -9.43 8.43
C GLY A 42 -3.51 -9.77 7.15
N ASP A 43 -3.74 -8.75 6.34
CA ASP A 43 -4.17 -8.84 4.95
C ASP A 43 -3.13 -8.21 4.01
N PHE A 44 -3.30 -8.41 2.71
CA PHE A 44 -2.50 -7.74 1.69
C PHE A 44 -2.97 -6.30 1.49
N GLU A 45 -2.02 -5.37 1.42
CA GLU A 45 -2.33 -3.94 1.36
C GLU A 45 -1.38 -3.22 0.41
N CYS A 46 -1.81 -2.07 -0.10
CA CYS A 46 -0.97 -1.18 -0.88
C CYS A 46 -0.49 -0.02 -0.01
N ALA A 47 0.75 -0.08 0.45
CA ALA A 47 1.39 0.95 1.27
C ALA A 47 1.64 2.29 0.53
N LYS A 48 1.16 2.44 -0.71
CA LYS A 48 1.28 3.67 -1.49
C LYS A 48 0.43 4.81 -0.89
N THR A 49 -0.67 4.49 -0.22
CA THR A 49 -1.55 5.47 0.45
C THR A 49 -1.07 5.86 1.84
N ASP A 50 -0.13 5.12 2.43
CA ASP A 50 0.55 5.47 3.68
C ASP A 50 1.83 6.27 3.36
N PRO A 51 1.89 7.58 3.65
CA PRO A 51 3.05 8.41 3.32
C PRO A 51 4.35 7.94 4.00
N ALA A 52 4.27 7.38 5.21
CA ALA A 52 5.43 6.94 5.97
C ALA A 52 6.03 5.67 5.36
N LEU A 53 5.19 4.66 5.10
CA LEU A 53 5.63 3.42 4.45
C LEU A 53 6.07 3.65 3.01
N LYS A 54 5.31 4.47 2.25
CA LYS A 54 5.68 4.85 0.88
C LYS A 54 7.09 5.42 0.82
N ARG A 55 7.44 6.35 1.73
CA ARG A 55 8.78 6.95 1.77
C ARG A 55 9.87 5.91 1.95
N VAL A 56 9.72 5.01 2.93
CA VAL A 56 10.71 3.96 3.20
C VAL A 56 10.88 3.03 1.99
N ILE A 57 9.79 2.69 1.31
CA ILE A 57 9.83 1.83 0.13
C ILE A 57 10.49 2.55 -1.06
N ASP A 58 10.22 3.84 -1.25
CA ASP A 58 10.86 4.65 -2.28
C ASP A 58 12.38 4.77 -2.05
N GLU A 59 12.82 4.99 -0.82
CA GLU A 59 14.25 5.03 -0.45
C GLU A 59 14.94 3.70 -0.78
N ARG A 60 14.30 2.57 -0.45
CA ARG A 60 14.83 1.23 -0.74
C ARG A 60 14.87 0.91 -2.24
N SER A 61 13.86 1.35 -2.99
CA SER A 61 13.82 1.21 -4.45
C SER A 61 14.93 2.04 -5.11
N ALA A 62 15.13 3.28 -4.67
CA ALA A 62 16.19 4.16 -5.17
C ALA A 62 17.60 3.68 -4.82
N ALA A 63 17.77 3.03 -3.66
CA ALA A 63 19.02 2.40 -3.25
C ALA A 63 19.27 1.03 -3.90
N ASP A 64 18.40 0.56 -4.80
CA ASP A 64 18.39 -0.79 -5.39
C ASP A 64 18.46 -1.91 -4.35
N SER A 65 17.95 -1.65 -3.13
CA SER A 65 18.01 -2.60 -2.01
C SER A 65 16.79 -3.52 -1.95
N MET A 66 15.95 -3.54 -3.00
CA MET A 66 14.77 -4.39 -3.09
C MET A 66 14.54 -4.91 -4.51
N LYS A 67 14.03 -6.13 -4.63
CA LYS A 67 13.80 -6.79 -5.93
C LYS A 67 12.46 -6.44 -6.57
N ALA A 68 11.47 -6.03 -5.76
CA ALA A 68 10.16 -5.63 -6.24
C ALA A 68 10.23 -4.19 -6.76
N GLN A 69 9.82 -3.97 -8.01
CA GLN A 69 9.97 -2.68 -8.69
C GLN A 69 8.66 -2.22 -9.36
N GLY A 70 7.62 -3.06 -9.38
CA GLY A 70 6.32 -2.75 -9.96
C GLY A 70 5.56 -1.67 -9.17
N TYR A 71 4.88 -0.77 -9.86
CA TYR A 71 4.15 0.36 -9.26
C TYR A 71 2.63 0.14 -9.17
N ASN A 72 2.17 -1.07 -9.48
CA ASN A 72 0.78 -1.34 -9.86
C ASN A 72 -0.13 -1.85 -8.73
N CYS A 73 0.17 -1.58 -7.45
CA CYS A 73 -0.74 -2.00 -6.35
C CYS A 73 -1.94 -1.08 -6.15
N GLU A 74 -2.15 -0.14 -7.07
CA GLU A 74 -3.27 0.79 -7.04
C GLU A 74 -4.57 0.04 -7.27
N GLY A 75 -5.16 -0.44 -6.18
CA GLY A 75 -6.47 -1.06 -6.14
C GLY A 75 -7.55 0.02 -5.99
N VAL A 76 -8.07 0.47 -7.13
CA VAL A 76 -9.39 1.05 -7.41
C VAL A 76 -10.19 1.49 -6.15
N LYS A 77 -10.45 2.79 -6.01
CA LYS A 77 -11.56 3.30 -5.19
C LYS A 77 -12.81 2.50 -5.58
N SER A 78 -13.38 1.79 -4.60
CA SER A 78 -14.67 1.10 -4.64
C SER A 78 -15.64 1.68 -5.66
#